data_AF-A0A9P1SX24-F1
#
_entry.id   AF-A0A9P1SX24-F1
#
_cell.length_a   1.000
_cell.length_b   1.000
_cell.length_c   1.000
_cell.angle_alpha   90.00
_cell.angle_beta   90.00
_cell.angle_gamma   90.00
#
_symmetry.space_group_name_H-M   'P 1'
#
loop_
_entity.id
_entity.type
_entity.pdbx_description
1 polymer ?
#
loop_
_entity_poly.entity_id
_entity_poly.type
_entity_poly.pdbx_seq_one_letter_code
_entity_poly.pdbx_strand_id
1 'polypeptide(L)'
;MTRKYTFTGETKRLWGRTLHRVMAARDFGQVKKGEFGGWIAKESNLSHEGFAWVGDDAVVFESAQVLDGAQVVGDSKVHGKALIRGNARVEESARVSGSAIISGHSLITDNASVSDAAIVLGRACIGGWAYISESAMIYMDARVGGDARVRGSAYVYDTAGVAGNAVVKGDACVYGDAVVSGEAAVKSGALISKSSHLCWFTNVGSEQGTLTAYLGKNKELRITRGCFEGTLSEFEKAVQDTHQGSKIAKEYEALIQFLRIRFEVPVGEVAE
;
A
#
# COMPACT_ATOMS: atom_id res chain seq x y z
N MET A 1 18.15 28.02 20.66
CA MET A 1 17.14 26.96 20.92
C MET A 1 17.80 25.84 21.71
N THR A 2 17.12 25.29 22.72
CA THR A 2 17.63 24.17 23.52
C THR A 2 17.52 22.88 22.71
N ARG A 3 18.63 22.12 22.60
CA ARG A 3 18.64 20.83 21.89
C ARG A 3 17.55 19.89 22.42
N LYS A 4 16.84 19.24 21.51
CA LYS A 4 15.78 18.27 21.85
C LYS A 4 16.35 16.91 22.27
N TYR A 5 17.45 16.50 21.63
CA TYR A 5 18.15 15.25 21.91
C TYR A 5 19.66 15.44 21.74
N THR A 6 20.42 14.46 22.23
CA THR A 6 21.88 14.35 22.05
C THR A 6 22.26 12.93 21.66
N PHE A 7 23.43 12.76 21.03
CA PHE A 7 24.02 11.42 20.86
C PHE A 7 24.58 10.92 22.19
N THR A 8 24.37 9.64 22.50
CA THR A 8 24.87 9.02 23.74
C THR A 8 26.36 8.68 23.68
N GLY A 9 26.94 8.65 22.47
CA GLY A 9 28.28 8.12 22.20
C GLY A 9 28.28 6.63 21.81
N GLU A 10 27.17 5.92 22.09
CA GLU A 10 26.99 4.54 21.63
C GLU A 10 26.81 4.51 20.11
N THR A 11 27.47 3.55 19.46
CA THR A 11 27.39 3.37 18.01
C THR A 11 27.18 1.91 17.65
N LYS A 12 26.51 1.67 16.53
CA LYS A 12 26.44 0.36 15.89
C LYS A 12 26.65 0.47 14.39
N ARG A 13 27.14 -0.60 13.77
CA ARG A 13 27.35 -0.67 12.32
C ARG A 13 26.30 -1.56 11.68
N LEU A 14 25.47 -0.99 10.81
CA LEU A 14 24.48 -1.72 10.02
C LEU A 14 24.66 -1.36 8.54
N TRP A 15 24.64 -2.36 7.66
CA TRP A 15 24.80 -2.17 6.20
C TRP A 15 26.00 -1.29 5.82
N GLY A 16 27.13 -1.45 6.53
CA GLY A 16 28.35 -0.67 6.30
C GLY A 16 28.31 0.76 6.84
N ARG A 17 27.20 1.22 7.43
CA ARG A 17 26.98 2.57 7.97
C ARG A 17 27.09 2.60 9.48
N THR A 18 27.62 3.68 10.03
CA THR A 18 27.63 3.95 11.47
C THR A 18 26.33 4.66 11.86
N LEU A 19 25.72 4.20 12.93
CA LEU A 19 24.52 4.79 13.53
C LEU A 19 24.82 5.16 14.97
N HIS A 20 24.18 6.23 15.44
CA HIS A 20 24.36 6.79 16.78
C HIS A 20 23.04 6.69 17.54
N ARG A 21 23.10 6.17 18.77
CA ARG A 21 21.93 6.13 19.66
C ARG A 21 21.64 7.55 20.14
N VAL A 22 20.37 7.94 20.14
CA VAL A 22 19.92 9.24 20.65
C VAL A 22 19.38 9.13 22.06
N MET A 23 19.41 10.23 22.80
CA MET A 23 18.80 10.36 24.12
C MET A 23 18.16 11.74 24.24
N ALA A 24 16.98 11.81 24.86
CA ALA A 24 16.24 13.04 25.04
C ALA A 24 17.00 13.99 25.99
N ALA A 25 17.22 15.22 25.55
CA ALA A 25 17.95 16.24 26.31
C ALA A 25 17.02 17.12 27.17
N ARG A 26 15.72 17.06 26.92
CA ARG A 26 14.63 17.76 27.62
C ARG A 26 13.33 16.98 27.46
N ASP A 27 12.31 17.37 28.21
CA ASP A 27 10.95 16.87 28.04
C ASP A 27 10.30 17.46 26.78
N PHE A 28 9.54 16.64 26.05
CA PHE A 28 8.68 17.07 24.93
C PHE A 28 7.65 15.98 24.60
N GLY A 29 6.39 16.39 24.40
CA GLY A 29 5.31 15.42 24.15
C GLY A 29 5.23 14.39 25.28
N GLN A 30 5.36 13.12 24.94
CA GLN A 30 5.43 12.02 25.92
C GLN A 30 6.87 11.63 26.32
N VAL A 31 7.88 12.12 25.61
CA VAL A 31 9.29 11.76 25.84
C VAL A 31 9.85 12.57 27.01
N LYS A 32 10.53 11.88 27.94
CA LYS A 32 11.14 12.49 29.13
C LYS A 32 12.64 12.67 28.97
N LYS A 33 13.19 13.71 29.61
CA LYS A 33 14.63 13.95 29.67
C LYS A 33 15.36 12.71 30.19
N GLY A 34 16.42 12.31 29.49
CA GLY A 34 17.22 11.13 29.81
C GLY A 34 16.69 9.82 29.20
N GLU A 35 15.54 9.84 28.55
CA GLU A 35 15.00 8.67 27.84
C GLU A 35 15.86 8.35 26.62
N PHE A 36 16.24 7.08 26.47
CA PHE A 36 16.96 6.59 25.29
C PHE A 36 15.98 6.46 24.12
N GLY A 37 16.34 7.02 22.97
CA GLY A 37 15.63 6.80 21.71
C GLY A 37 16.35 5.79 20.82
N GLY A 38 15.92 5.67 19.57
CA GLY A 38 16.51 4.77 18.58
C GLY A 38 17.82 5.29 17.98
N TRP A 39 18.08 4.90 16.75
CA TRP A 39 19.37 5.04 16.09
C TRP A 39 19.26 5.92 14.85
N ILE A 40 20.09 6.96 14.77
CA ILE A 40 20.16 7.81 13.57
C ILE A 40 21.58 7.88 13.01
N ALA A 41 21.72 8.00 11.69
CA ALA A 41 23.04 8.09 11.05
C ALA A 41 23.68 9.48 11.22
N LYS A 42 22.86 10.54 11.19
CA LYS A 42 23.32 11.94 11.30
C LYS A 42 22.22 12.82 11.91
N GLU A 43 22.62 13.98 12.43
CA GLU A 43 21.71 14.94 13.09
C GLU A 43 20.54 15.36 12.19
N SER A 44 20.75 15.50 10.88
CA SER A 44 19.67 15.88 9.95
C SER A 44 18.62 14.79 9.69
N ASN A 45 18.78 13.58 10.24
CA ASN A 45 17.77 12.53 10.17
C ASN A 45 16.59 12.74 11.14
N LEU A 46 16.78 13.51 12.22
CA LEU A 46 15.75 13.75 13.24
C LEU A 46 15.68 15.24 13.58
N SER A 47 14.54 15.87 13.38
CA SER A 47 14.39 17.31 13.64
C SER A 47 14.56 17.63 15.12
N HIS A 48 15.20 18.76 15.43
CA HIS A 48 15.15 19.37 16.76
C HIS A 48 13.87 20.17 17.03
N GLU A 49 13.13 20.51 15.98
CA GLU A 49 11.84 21.20 16.05
C GLU A 49 10.68 20.22 16.30
N GLY A 50 9.56 20.74 16.79
CA GLY A 50 8.35 19.95 17.06
C GLY A 50 8.55 18.79 18.04
N PHE A 51 7.75 17.73 17.85
CA PHE A 51 7.72 16.53 18.69
C PHE A 51 8.32 15.30 18.02
N ALA A 52 8.97 15.45 16.87
CA ALA A 52 9.57 14.36 16.12
C ALA A 52 10.48 13.50 17.01
N TRP A 53 10.35 12.17 16.92
CA TRP A 53 11.13 11.25 17.73
C TRP A 53 11.44 9.96 16.99
N VAL A 54 12.65 9.44 17.23
CA VAL A 54 13.04 8.08 16.88
C VAL A 54 13.22 7.35 18.21
N GLY A 55 12.36 6.38 18.50
CA GLY A 55 12.32 5.63 19.76
C GLY A 55 12.73 4.17 19.59
N ASP A 56 12.76 3.44 20.71
CA ASP A 56 13.01 2.00 20.77
C ASP A 56 14.30 1.58 20.03
N ASP A 57 14.22 0.61 19.13
CA ASP A 57 15.33 0.13 18.30
C ASP A 57 15.25 0.57 16.84
N ALA A 58 14.35 1.52 16.56
CA ALA A 58 14.11 2.04 15.24
C ALA A 58 15.36 2.69 14.67
N VAL A 59 15.51 2.61 13.36
CA VAL A 59 16.71 3.06 12.64
C VAL A 59 16.35 4.02 11.52
N VAL A 60 16.92 5.23 11.57
CA VAL A 60 16.78 6.25 10.52
C VAL A 60 18.14 6.60 9.94
N PHE A 61 18.34 6.39 8.65
CA PHE A 61 19.66 6.58 8.04
C PHE A 61 19.60 7.13 6.61
N GLU A 62 20.77 7.29 5.98
CA GLU A 62 20.91 7.95 4.67
C GLU A 62 20.40 9.40 4.72
N SER A 63 19.54 9.79 3.79
CA SER A 63 18.94 11.12 3.69
C SER A 63 17.50 11.15 4.20
N ALA A 64 17.03 10.09 4.86
CA ALA A 64 15.71 10.07 5.45
C ALA A 64 15.57 11.10 6.56
N GLN A 65 14.37 11.67 6.74
CA GLN A 65 14.11 12.70 7.73
C GLN A 65 12.82 12.44 8.50
N VAL A 66 12.88 12.62 9.82
CA VAL A 66 11.71 12.60 10.73
C VAL A 66 11.51 14.00 11.29
N LEU A 67 10.39 14.62 10.91
CA LEU A 67 10.08 16.03 11.14
C LEU A 67 8.76 16.21 11.91
N ASP A 68 8.46 17.46 12.27
CA ASP A 68 7.21 17.89 12.91
C ASP A 68 6.89 17.10 14.20
N GLY A 69 5.77 16.38 14.26
CA GLY A 69 5.36 15.50 15.36
C GLY A 69 5.51 14.01 15.05
N ALA A 70 6.17 13.63 13.95
CA ALA A 70 6.24 12.25 13.49
C ALA A 70 7.01 11.34 14.47
N GLN A 71 6.55 10.10 14.61
CA GLN A 71 7.16 9.10 15.49
C GLN A 71 7.64 7.91 14.66
N VAL A 72 8.89 7.51 14.86
CA VAL A 72 9.47 6.30 14.28
C VAL A 72 9.96 5.42 15.42
N VAL A 73 9.24 4.33 15.72
CA VAL A 73 9.43 3.52 16.94
C VAL A 73 9.41 2.01 16.62
N GLY A 74 9.52 1.14 17.62
CA GLY A 74 9.68 -0.30 17.45
C GLY A 74 11.02 -0.70 16.81
N ASP A 75 10.99 -1.71 15.94
CA ASP A 75 12.10 -2.21 15.12
C ASP A 75 12.12 -1.60 13.70
N SER A 76 11.41 -0.49 13.51
CA SER A 76 11.14 0.09 12.19
C SER A 76 12.39 0.67 11.54
N LYS A 77 12.38 0.72 10.21
CA LYS A 77 13.53 1.16 9.40
C LYS A 77 13.10 2.21 8.40
N VAL A 78 13.71 3.39 8.48
CA VAL A 78 13.47 4.50 7.56
C VAL A 78 14.77 4.92 6.89
N HIS A 79 14.84 4.85 5.57
CA HIS A 79 16.07 5.14 4.83
C HIS A 79 15.83 5.68 3.41
N GLY A 80 16.89 5.81 2.60
CA GLY A 80 16.84 6.48 1.31
C GLY A 80 16.74 7.99 1.48
N LYS A 81 15.73 8.57 0.83
CA LYS A 81 15.28 9.96 0.89
C LYS A 81 13.88 10.07 1.52
N ALA A 82 13.44 9.06 2.27
CA ALA A 82 12.10 9.02 2.84
C ALA A 82 11.86 10.20 3.79
N LEU A 83 10.64 10.76 3.73
CA LEU A 83 10.24 11.90 4.53
C LEU A 83 9.04 11.53 5.40
N ILE A 84 9.24 11.50 6.72
CA ILE A 84 8.20 11.26 7.71
C ILE A 84 7.91 12.58 8.42
N ARG A 85 6.68 13.09 8.32
CA ARG A 85 6.31 14.43 8.83
C ARG A 85 4.86 14.49 9.33
N GLY A 86 4.40 15.67 9.75
CA GLY A 86 3.10 15.80 10.41
C GLY A 86 3.05 15.03 11.74
N ASN A 87 2.00 14.26 11.96
CA ASN A 87 1.82 13.36 13.12
C ASN A 87 1.87 11.88 12.71
N ALA A 88 2.57 11.57 11.61
CA ALA A 88 2.67 10.21 11.09
C ALA A 88 3.41 9.29 12.07
N ARG A 89 3.02 8.01 12.10
CA ARG A 89 3.64 6.98 12.92
C ARG A 89 4.15 5.85 12.03
N VAL A 90 5.41 5.49 12.22
CA VAL A 90 6.03 4.29 11.65
C VAL A 90 6.49 3.43 12.83
N GLU A 91 5.92 2.25 12.98
CA GLU A 91 6.14 1.44 14.17
C GLU A 91 6.31 -0.05 13.88
N GLU A 92 6.56 -0.82 14.94
CA GLU A 92 6.81 -2.26 14.88
C GLU A 92 7.94 -2.60 13.89
N SER A 93 7.73 -3.48 12.91
CA SER A 93 8.75 -3.89 11.93
C SER A 93 8.61 -3.18 10.57
N ALA A 94 7.85 -2.08 10.51
CA ALA A 94 7.58 -1.35 9.27
C ALA A 94 8.85 -0.81 8.61
N ARG A 95 8.84 -0.74 7.27
CA ARG A 95 9.96 -0.24 6.46
C ARG A 95 9.48 0.88 5.55
N VAL A 96 10.17 2.03 5.62
CA VAL A 96 9.95 3.15 4.70
C VAL A 96 11.26 3.50 4.00
N SER A 97 11.25 3.54 2.67
CA SER A 97 12.47 3.71 1.88
C SER A 97 12.22 4.47 0.58
N GLY A 98 13.25 4.60 -0.27
CA GLY A 98 13.15 5.38 -1.51
C GLY A 98 12.97 6.87 -1.22
N SER A 99 12.15 7.55 -2.01
CA SER A 99 11.68 8.93 -1.80
C SER A 99 10.26 8.98 -1.21
N ALA A 100 9.83 7.94 -0.49
CA ALA A 100 8.47 7.85 0.02
C ALA A 100 8.15 8.98 1.02
N ILE A 101 6.90 9.46 1.00
CA ILE A 101 6.42 10.53 1.88
C ILE A 101 5.30 10.00 2.75
N ILE A 102 5.50 10.03 4.08
CA ILE A 102 4.50 9.65 5.07
C ILE A 102 4.15 10.90 5.89
N SER A 103 2.89 11.32 5.89
CA SER A 103 2.45 12.57 6.51
C SER A 103 1.01 12.49 7.02
N GLY A 104 0.57 13.53 7.74
CA GLY A 104 -0.76 13.57 8.36
C GLY A 104 -0.79 12.81 9.67
N HIS A 105 -1.87 12.09 9.95
CA HIS A 105 -2.04 11.15 11.05
C HIS A 105 -1.97 9.69 10.55
N SER A 106 -1.18 9.43 9.50
CA SER A 106 -1.05 8.10 8.93
C SER A 106 -0.28 7.15 9.85
N LEU A 107 -0.56 5.86 9.73
CA LEU A 107 0.06 4.79 10.50
C LEU A 107 0.61 3.73 9.56
N ILE A 108 1.92 3.45 9.65
CA ILE A 108 2.58 2.32 9.01
C ILE A 108 3.07 1.38 10.13
N THR A 109 2.58 0.14 10.15
CA THR A 109 2.81 -0.81 11.25
C THR A 109 3.04 -2.24 10.74
N ASP A 110 3.13 -3.22 11.65
CA ASP A 110 3.41 -4.63 11.38
C ASP A 110 4.71 -4.80 10.58
N ASN A 111 4.64 -5.48 9.44
CA ASN A 111 5.75 -5.70 8.51
C ASN A 111 5.57 -4.93 7.20
N ALA A 112 4.70 -3.91 7.20
CA ALA A 112 4.39 -3.16 5.99
C ALA A 112 5.63 -2.46 5.42
N SER A 113 5.68 -2.35 4.08
CA SER A 113 6.76 -1.71 3.35
C SER A 113 6.20 -0.63 2.43
N VAL A 114 6.72 0.59 2.58
CA VAL A 114 6.44 1.73 1.69
C VAL A 114 7.75 2.20 1.05
N SER A 115 7.84 2.17 -0.27
CA SER A 115 9.09 2.44 -0.99
C SER A 115 8.90 3.31 -2.24
N ASP A 116 9.99 3.53 -2.96
CA ASP A 116 10.04 4.34 -4.19
C ASP A 116 9.50 5.76 -3.98
N ALA A 117 8.56 6.25 -4.78
CA ALA A 117 7.95 7.57 -4.67
C ALA A 117 6.54 7.51 -4.05
N ALA A 118 6.21 6.44 -3.33
CA ALA A 118 4.88 6.25 -2.75
C ALA A 118 4.56 7.33 -1.70
N ILE A 119 3.29 7.73 -1.64
CA ILE A 119 2.81 8.79 -0.77
C ILE A 119 1.68 8.26 0.11
N VAL A 120 1.83 8.38 1.43
CA VAL A 120 0.80 8.03 2.42
C VAL A 120 0.43 9.25 3.27
N LEU A 121 -0.82 9.69 3.19
CA LEU A 121 -1.32 10.93 3.80
C LEU A 121 -2.61 10.70 4.62
N GLY A 122 -3.12 11.75 5.25
CA GLY A 122 -4.41 11.70 5.96
C GLY A 122 -4.33 10.85 7.22
N ARG A 123 -5.32 10.00 7.44
CA ARG A 123 -5.43 9.00 8.53
C ARG A 123 -5.20 7.57 8.00
N ALA A 124 -4.56 7.44 6.85
CA ALA A 124 -4.39 6.15 6.19
C ALA A 124 -3.61 5.17 7.07
N CYS A 125 -4.04 3.91 7.08
CA CYS A 125 -3.44 2.85 7.89
C CYS A 125 -2.91 1.74 6.98
N ILE A 126 -1.60 1.47 7.06
CA ILE A 126 -0.91 0.43 6.31
C ILE A 126 -0.33 -0.57 7.31
N GLY A 127 -0.74 -1.84 7.23
CA GLY A 127 -0.32 -2.91 8.14
C GLY A 127 -0.17 -4.27 7.46
N GLY A 128 -0.05 -5.33 8.24
CA GLY A 128 0.29 -6.67 7.78
C GLY A 128 1.64 -6.74 7.08
N TRP A 129 1.66 -7.40 5.92
CA TRP A 129 2.78 -7.50 4.98
C TRP A 129 2.54 -6.64 3.73
N ALA A 130 1.72 -5.59 3.85
CA ALA A 130 1.34 -4.76 2.72
C ALA A 130 2.58 -4.11 2.07
N TYR A 131 2.58 -4.07 0.74
CA TYR A 131 3.66 -3.51 -0.06
C TYR A 131 3.14 -2.38 -0.94
N ILE A 132 3.53 -1.15 -0.60
CA ILE A 132 3.18 0.08 -1.31
C ILE A 132 4.44 0.61 -2.00
N SER A 133 4.41 0.77 -3.32
CA SER A 133 5.61 1.15 -4.06
C SER A 133 5.31 1.97 -5.31
N GLU A 134 6.36 2.31 -6.07
CA GLU A 134 6.33 3.18 -7.24
C GLU A 134 5.76 4.56 -6.91
N SER A 135 4.66 4.99 -7.55
CA SER A 135 4.04 6.30 -7.34
C SER A 135 2.65 6.17 -6.70
N ALA A 136 2.38 5.08 -6.00
CA ALA A 136 1.08 4.83 -5.39
C ALA A 136 0.74 5.91 -4.32
N MET A 137 -0.52 6.34 -4.29
CA MET A 137 -1.02 7.36 -3.37
C MET A 137 -2.13 6.79 -2.49
N ILE A 138 -1.87 6.70 -1.19
CA ILE A 138 -2.83 6.22 -0.18
C ILE A 138 -3.15 7.35 0.78
N TYR A 139 -4.41 7.77 0.89
CA TYR A 139 -4.74 8.97 1.67
C TYR A 139 -6.15 8.93 2.26
N MET A 140 -6.52 9.99 3.00
CA MET A 140 -7.74 10.04 3.82
C MET A 140 -7.77 8.91 4.85
N ASP A 141 -8.86 8.16 4.98
CA ASP A 141 -9.05 7.10 5.97
C ASP A 141 -8.84 5.68 5.38
N ALA A 142 -8.17 5.60 4.22
CA ALA A 142 -7.92 4.34 3.52
C ALA A 142 -7.12 3.34 4.36
N ARG A 143 -7.42 2.05 4.18
CA ARG A 143 -6.80 0.95 4.91
C ARG A 143 -6.18 -0.05 3.95
N VAL A 144 -4.91 -0.36 4.11
CA VAL A 144 -4.21 -1.38 3.33
C VAL A 144 -3.55 -2.38 4.29
N GLY A 145 -3.86 -3.66 4.15
CA GLY A 145 -3.41 -4.70 5.09
C GLY A 145 -3.29 -6.09 4.46
N GLY A 146 -2.96 -7.10 5.27
CA GLY A 146 -2.63 -8.43 4.76
C GLY A 146 -1.36 -8.39 3.91
N ASP A 147 -1.29 -9.19 2.85
CA ASP A 147 -0.21 -9.24 1.86
C ASP A 147 -0.50 -8.36 0.63
N ALA A 148 -1.36 -7.34 0.79
CA ALA A 148 -1.84 -6.52 -0.30
C ALA A 148 -0.70 -5.76 -0.98
N ARG A 149 -0.76 -5.63 -2.31
CA ARG A 149 0.23 -4.89 -3.10
C ARG A 149 -0.43 -3.74 -3.83
N VAL A 150 -0.02 -2.51 -3.52
CA VAL A 150 -0.47 -1.30 -4.22
C VAL A 150 0.72 -0.63 -4.91
N ARG A 151 0.72 -0.62 -6.24
CA ARG A 151 1.87 -0.23 -7.07
C ARG A 151 1.43 0.62 -8.27
N GLY A 152 2.38 1.08 -9.09
CA GLY A 152 2.09 1.96 -10.21
C GLY A 152 1.76 3.38 -9.76
N SER A 153 0.84 4.02 -10.47
CA SER A 153 0.24 5.31 -10.13
C SER A 153 -1.15 5.10 -9.53
N ALA A 154 -1.33 4.06 -8.71
CA ALA A 154 -2.63 3.70 -8.15
C ALA A 154 -3.03 4.64 -7.01
N TYR A 155 -4.33 4.89 -6.88
CA TYR A 155 -4.92 5.73 -5.84
C TYR A 155 -5.84 4.89 -4.96
N VAL A 156 -5.64 4.95 -3.64
CA VAL A 156 -6.55 4.36 -2.64
C VAL A 156 -6.90 5.42 -1.60
N TYR A 157 -8.18 5.80 -1.51
CA TYR A 157 -8.60 6.93 -0.68
C TYR A 157 -10.04 6.82 -0.15
N ASP A 158 -10.55 7.89 0.44
CA ASP A 158 -11.76 7.90 1.28
C ASP A 158 -11.64 6.86 2.41
N THR A 159 -12.56 5.91 2.48
CA THR A 159 -12.63 4.82 3.46
C THR A 159 -12.26 3.47 2.85
N ALA A 160 -11.70 3.45 1.64
CA ALA A 160 -11.47 2.23 0.88
C ALA A 160 -10.50 1.26 1.58
N GLY A 161 -10.78 -0.03 1.43
CA GLY A 161 -9.98 -1.12 1.97
C GLY A 161 -9.30 -1.94 0.88
N VAL A 162 -8.01 -2.22 1.03
CA VAL A 162 -7.28 -3.22 0.25
C VAL A 162 -6.65 -4.24 1.19
N ALA A 163 -7.04 -5.50 1.10
CA ALA A 163 -6.63 -6.52 2.07
C ALA A 163 -6.36 -7.90 1.44
N GLY A 164 -5.89 -8.86 2.23
CA GLY A 164 -5.54 -10.20 1.75
C GLY A 164 -4.35 -10.18 0.80
N ASN A 165 -4.38 -10.97 -0.26
CA ASN A 165 -3.36 -11.01 -1.33
C ASN A 165 -3.69 -10.06 -2.50
N ALA A 166 -4.59 -9.09 -2.30
CA ALA A 166 -5.09 -8.26 -3.38
C ALA A 166 -3.98 -7.43 -4.03
N VAL A 167 -4.10 -7.23 -5.35
CA VAL A 167 -3.17 -6.41 -6.13
C VAL A 167 -3.94 -5.26 -6.75
N VAL A 168 -3.54 -4.03 -6.44
CA VAL A 168 -4.02 -2.81 -7.09
C VAL A 168 -2.82 -2.16 -7.79
N LYS A 169 -2.84 -2.06 -9.12
CA LYS A 169 -1.70 -1.54 -9.87
C LYS A 169 -2.09 -0.68 -11.07
N GLY A 170 -1.09 -0.02 -11.67
CA GLY A 170 -1.32 0.86 -12.82
C GLY A 170 -1.89 2.20 -12.38
N ASP A 171 -2.84 2.77 -13.12
CA ASP A 171 -3.56 4.01 -12.77
C ASP A 171 -4.93 3.73 -12.13
N ALA A 172 -5.08 2.57 -11.46
CA ALA A 172 -6.31 2.17 -10.79
C ALA A 172 -6.70 3.13 -9.66
N CYS A 173 -8.00 3.44 -9.55
CA CYS A 173 -8.57 4.23 -8.47
C CYS A 173 -9.55 3.39 -7.63
N VAL A 174 -9.26 3.23 -6.34
CA VAL A 174 -10.13 2.57 -5.35
C VAL A 174 -10.50 3.59 -4.28
N TYR A 175 -11.78 3.84 -4.07
CA TYR A 175 -12.26 4.94 -3.23
C TYR A 175 -13.66 4.66 -2.68
N GLY A 176 -14.30 5.64 -2.04
CA GLY A 176 -15.51 5.42 -1.27
C GLY A 176 -15.34 4.29 -0.26
N ASP A 177 -16.37 3.47 -0.09
CA ASP A 177 -16.38 2.31 0.81
C ASP A 177 -15.99 1.01 0.08
N ALA A 178 -15.26 1.08 -1.04
CA ALA A 178 -14.86 -0.09 -1.79
C ALA A 178 -13.90 -0.99 -0.98
N VAL A 179 -14.10 -2.31 -1.07
CA VAL A 179 -13.16 -3.29 -0.52
C VAL A 179 -12.64 -4.19 -1.64
N VAL A 180 -11.32 -4.16 -1.86
CA VAL A 180 -10.59 -5.09 -2.72
C VAL A 180 -9.88 -6.09 -1.81
N SER A 181 -10.22 -7.38 -1.89
CA SER A 181 -9.68 -8.37 -0.97
C SER A 181 -9.46 -9.74 -1.62
N GLY A 182 -9.02 -10.73 -0.84
CA GLY A 182 -8.68 -12.05 -1.35
C GLY A 182 -7.50 -11.95 -2.31
N GLU A 183 -7.59 -12.60 -3.46
CA GLU A 183 -6.58 -12.56 -4.53
C GLU A 183 -7.01 -11.66 -5.70
N ALA A 184 -7.91 -10.71 -5.46
CA ALA A 184 -8.41 -9.82 -6.50
C ALA A 184 -7.26 -9.01 -7.14
N ALA A 185 -7.25 -8.94 -8.47
CA ALA A 185 -6.28 -8.17 -9.24
C ALA A 185 -6.98 -7.02 -9.98
N VAL A 186 -6.87 -5.81 -9.44
CA VAL A 186 -7.37 -4.56 -10.04
C VAL A 186 -6.20 -3.85 -10.73
N LYS A 187 -6.36 -3.52 -12.01
CA LYS A 187 -5.29 -2.94 -12.83
C LYS A 187 -5.72 -1.61 -13.46
N SER A 188 -4.89 -1.11 -14.38
CA SER A 188 -5.06 0.17 -15.06
C SER A 188 -6.48 0.39 -15.59
N GLY A 189 -6.95 1.64 -15.50
CA GLY A 189 -8.27 2.07 -15.91
C GLY A 189 -9.40 1.80 -14.92
N ALA A 190 -9.15 1.06 -13.82
CA ALA A 190 -10.18 0.78 -12.81
C ALA A 190 -10.67 2.04 -12.08
N LEU A 191 -11.99 2.10 -11.83
CA LEU A 191 -12.64 3.16 -11.05
C LEU A 191 -13.67 2.53 -10.09
N ILE A 192 -13.23 2.21 -8.88
CA ILE A 192 -13.97 1.38 -7.92
C ILE A 192 -14.33 2.22 -6.70
N SER A 193 -15.61 2.59 -6.55
CA SER A 193 -16.09 3.34 -5.38
C SER A 193 -16.94 2.52 -4.41
N LYS A 194 -17.33 1.31 -4.82
CA LYS A 194 -18.22 0.41 -4.06
C LYS A 194 -17.78 -1.02 -4.27
N SER A 195 -18.02 -1.88 -3.29
CA SER A 195 -17.77 -3.32 -3.42
C SER A 195 -18.59 -3.99 -4.52
N SER A 196 -19.65 -3.35 -5.02
CA SER A 196 -20.39 -3.83 -6.20
C SER A 196 -19.70 -3.56 -7.54
N HIS A 197 -18.69 -2.71 -7.59
CA HIS A 197 -17.93 -2.39 -8.81
C HIS A 197 -16.88 -3.46 -9.14
N LEU A 198 -16.75 -4.50 -8.33
CA LEU A 198 -15.87 -5.63 -8.59
C LEU A 198 -16.46 -6.94 -8.04
N CYS A 199 -15.94 -8.05 -8.54
CA CYS A 199 -16.06 -9.35 -7.90
C CYS A 199 -14.86 -10.22 -8.29
N TRP A 200 -14.54 -11.21 -7.46
CA TRP A 200 -13.49 -12.18 -7.77
C TRP A 200 -13.95 -13.59 -7.45
N PHE A 201 -13.50 -14.55 -8.25
CA PHE A 201 -13.77 -15.98 -8.11
C PHE A 201 -12.44 -16.71 -8.05
N THR A 202 -12.22 -17.48 -6.99
CA THR A 202 -11.01 -18.29 -6.80
C THR A 202 -11.26 -19.74 -7.22
N ASN A 203 -10.19 -20.52 -7.40
CA ASN A 203 -10.23 -21.91 -7.87
C ASN A 203 -10.89 -22.06 -9.25
N VAL A 204 -10.63 -21.12 -10.16
CA VAL A 204 -11.22 -21.09 -11.51
C VAL A 204 -10.18 -21.41 -12.59
N GLY A 205 -10.59 -22.21 -13.57
CA GLY A 205 -9.78 -22.57 -14.73
C GLY A 205 -8.74 -23.64 -14.43
N SER A 206 -7.92 -23.97 -15.45
CA SER A 206 -6.93 -25.05 -15.37
C SER A 206 -5.93 -24.92 -14.22
N GLU A 207 -5.53 -23.70 -13.88
CA GLU A 207 -4.55 -23.44 -12.82
C GLU A 207 -5.20 -23.13 -11.47
N GLN A 208 -6.53 -23.29 -11.33
CA GLN A 208 -7.28 -23.00 -10.10
C GLN A 208 -7.00 -21.58 -9.57
N GLY A 209 -6.84 -20.62 -10.49
CA GLY A 209 -6.48 -19.25 -10.17
C GLY A 209 -7.69 -18.38 -9.83
N THR A 210 -7.41 -17.09 -9.63
CA THR A 210 -8.43 -16.08 -9.37
C THR A 210 -8.79 -15.29 -10.63
N LEU A 211 -10.06 -15.31 -11.01
CA LEU A 211 -10.65 -14.40 -11.99
C LEU A 211 -11.18 -13.17 -11.27
N THR A 212 -10.76 -11.98 -11.66
CA THR A 212 -11.27 -10.71 -11.13
C THR A 212 -11.99 -9.95 -12.24
N ALA A 213 -13.19 -9.48 -11.96
CA ALA A 213 -13.94 -8.57 -12.81
C ALA A 213 -14.12 -7.24 -12.08
N TYR A 214 -13.89 -6.12 -12.76
CA TYR A 214 -14.03 -4.78 -12.16
C TYR A 214 -14.44 -3.73 -13.20
N LEU A 215 -15.08 -2.66 -12.72
CA LEU A 215 -15.48 -1.53 -13.56
C LEU A 215 -14.33 -0.54 -13.78
N GLY A 216 -14.18 -0.10 -15.03
CA GLY A 216 -13.29 0.99 -15.43
C GLY A 216 -13.95 2.38 -15.41
N LYS A 217 -13.17 3.41 -15.75
CA LYS A 217 -13.60 4.82 -15.80
C LYS A 217 -14.88 5.07 -16.61
N ASN A 218 -15.07 4.32 -17.70
CA ASN A 218 -16.24 4.44 -18.59
C ASN A 218 -17.33 3.39 -18.30
N LYS A 219 -17.35 2.82 -17.09
CA LYS A 219 -18.18 1.66 -16.72
C LYS A 219 -17.97 0.42 -17.60
N GLU A 220 -16.86 0.37 -18.35
CA GLU A 220 -16.46 -0.84 -19.06
C GLU A 220 -16.12 -1.94 -18.06
N LEU A 221 -16.60 -3.16 -18.31
CA LEU A 221 -16.26 -4.31 -17.49
C LEU A 221 -14.93 -4.91 -17.95
N ARG A 222 -13.94 -4.84 -17.07
CA ARG A 222 -12.59 -5.37 -17.28
C ARG A 222 -12.45 -6.69 -16.52
N ILE A 223 -11.80 -7.65 -17.15
CA ILE A 223 -11.51 -8.98 -16.61
C ILE A 223 -10.01 -9.17 -16.53
N THR A 224 -9.54 -9.69 -15.41
CA THR A 224 -8.19 -10.23 -15.28
C THR A 224 -8.24 -11.67 -14.82
N ARG A 225 -7.47 -12.53 -15.48
CA ARG A 225 -7.26 -13.92 -15.08
C ARG A 225 -5.83 -14.28 -15.48
N GLY A 226 -4.94 -14.49 -14.50
CA GLY A 226 -3.54 -14.85 -14.78
C GLY A 226 -2.89 -13.77 -15.66
N CYS A 227 -2.36 -14.17 -16.81
CA CYS A 227 -1.80 -13.22 -17.79
C CYS A 227 -2.87 -12.47 -18.61
N PHE A 228 -4.13 -12.95 -18.63
CA PHE A 228 -5.20 -12.28 -19.35
C PHE A 228 -5.59 -10.97 -18.68
N GLU A 229 -5.80 -9.95 -19.50
CA GLU A 229 -6.35 -8.65 -19.13
C GLU A 229 -7.08 -8.08 -20.34
N GLY A 230 -8.39 -7.82 -20.20
CA GLY A 230 -9.21 -7.38 -21.32
C GLY A 230 -10.64 -7.05 -20.90
N THR A 231 -11.49 -6.75 -21.86
CA THR A 231 -12.95 -6.63 -21.71
C THR A 231 -13.60 -8.00 -21.51
N LEU A 232 -14.88 -8.02 -21.12
CA LEU A 232 -15.65 -9.27 -21.05
C LEU A 232 -15.73 -9.98 -22.41
N SER A 233 -15.92 -9.25 -23.51
CA SER A 233 -16.00 -9.82 -24.87
C SER A 233 -14.67 -10.42 -25.33
N GLU A 234 -13.55 -9.76 -25.06
CA GLU A 234 -12.21 -10.31 -25.33
C GLU A 234 -11.94 -11.56 -24.49
N PHE A 235 -12.42 -11.59 -23.24
CA PHE A 235 -12.28 -12.75 -22.38
C PHE A 235 -13.10 -13.94 -22.90
N GLU A 236 -14.34 -13.71 -23.29
CA GLU A 236 -15.21 -14.74 -23.89
C GLU A 236 -14.59 -15.32 -25.16
N LYS A 237 -14.05 -14.46 -26.04
CA LYS A 237 -13.31 -14.91 -27.23
C LYS A 237 -12.09 -15.76 -26.85
N ALA A 238 -11.29 -15.31 -25.87
CA ALA A 238 -10.13 -16.07 -25.41
C ALA A 238 -10.50 -17.45 -24.83
N VAL A 239 -11.64 -17.55 -24.12
CA VAL A 239 -12.19 -18.81 -23.62
C VAL A 239 -12.59 -19.72 -24.77
N GLN A 240 -13.28 -19.20 -25.79
CA GLN A 240 -13.65 -19.97 -26.99
C GLN A 240 -12.41 -20.47 -27.73
N ASP A 241 -11.42 -19.61 -27.96
CA ASP A 241 -10.21 -19.97 -28.72
C ASP A 241 -9.35 -21.01 -27.99
N THR A 242 -9.30 -20.98 -26.65
CA THR A 242 -8.34 -21.80 -25.86
C THR A 242 -8.97 -23.05 -25.24
N HIS A 243 -10.25 -23.01 -24.88
CA HIS A 243 -10.88 -24.02 -24.03
C HIS A 243 -12.11 -24.68 -24.65
N GLN A 244 -12.38 -24.45 -25.94
CA GLN A 244 -13.58 -24.94 -26.62
C GLN A 244 -13.90 -26.40 -26.31
N GLY A 245 -15.16 -26.69 -25.95
CA GLY A 245 -15.65 -28.05 -25.70
C GLY A 245 -15.18 -28.68 -24.38
N SER A 246 -14.35 -28.01 -23.58
CA SER A 246 -13.86 -28.51 -22.30
C SER A 246 -14.81 -28.21 -21.13
N LYS A 247 -14.62 -28.90 -20.00
CA LYS A 247 -15.28 -28.56 -18.72
C LYS A 247 -14.95 -27.12 -18.29
N ILE A 248 -13.71 -26.68 -18.53
CA ILE A 248 -13.22 -25.34 -18.15
C ILE A 248 -13.98 -24.25 -18.92
N ALA A 249 -14.25 -24.45 -20.22
CA ALA A 249 -15.08 -23.50 -20.97
C ALA A 249 -16.46 -23.34 -20.34
N LYS A 250 -17.12 -24.44 -19.94
CA LYS A 250 -18.43 -24.38 -19.27
C LYS A 250 -18.40 -23.64 -17.93
N GLU A 251 -17.32 -23.82 -17.15
CA GLU A 251 -17.10 -23.08 -15.90
C GLU A 251 -16.97 -21.58 -16.18
N TYR A 252 -16.16 -21.18 -17.18
CA TYR A 252 -16.03 -19.78 -17.56
C TYR A 252 -17.31 -19.20 -18.17
N GLU A 253 -18.04 -19.95 -18.99
CA GLU A 253 -19.33 -19.53 -19.56
C GLU A 253 -20.35 -19.22 -18.45
N ALA A 254 -20.42 -20.06 -17.40
CA ALA A 254 -21.27 -19.81 -16.24
C ALA A 254 -20.86 -18.52 -15.50
N LEU A 255 -19.56 -18.28 -15.34
CA LEU A 255 -19.06 -17.03 -14.74
C LEU A 255 -19.33 -15.82 -15.62
N ILE A 256 -19.16 -15.91 -16.94
CA ILE A 256 -19.48 -14.84 -17.90
C ILE A 256 -20.97 -14.48 -17.80
N GLN A 257 -21.86 -15.47 -17.75
CA GLN A 257 -23.29 -15.24 -17.56
C GLN A 257 -23.59 -14.54 -16.23
N PHE A 258 -22.98 -15.00 -15.13
CA PHE A 258 -23.10 -14.33 -13.84
C PHE A 258 -22.63 -12.87 -13.92
N LEU A 259 -21.49 -12.62 -14.55
CA LEU A 259 -20.92 -11.28 -14.70
C LEU A 259 -21.83 -10.35 -15.52
N ARG A 260 -22.44 -10.84 -16.60
CA ARG A 260 -23.42 -10.08 -17.37
C ARG A 260 -24.62 -9.65 -16.52
N ILE A 261 -25.13 -10.56 -15.70
CA ILE A 261 -26.24 -10.26 -14.77
C ILE A 261 -25.78 -9.27 -13.70
N ARG A 262 -24.61 -9.51 -13.07
CA ARG A 262 -24.10 -8.71 -11.96
C ARG A 262 -23.79 -7.26 -12.35
N PHE A 263 -23.24 -7.06 -13.55
CA PHE A 263 -22.81 -5.75 -14.03
C PHE A 263 -23.74 -5.15 -15.08
N GLU A 264 -24.91 -5.75 -15.30
CA GLU A 264 -25.92 -5.28 -16.26
C GLU A 264 -25.35 -5.07 -17.69
N VAL A 265 -24.44 -5.96 -18.11
CA VAL A 265 -23.83 -5.90 -19.46
C VAL A 265 -24.78 -6.58 -20.45
N PRO A 266 -25.26 -5.88 -21.50
CA PRO A 266 -26.16 -6.44 -22.50
C PRO A 266 -25.57 -7.67 -23.19
N VAL A 267 -26.45 -8.60 -23.58
CA VAL A 267 -26.05 -9.78 -24.36
C VAL A 267 -25.89 -9.36 -25.82
N GLY A 268 -24.63 -9.16 -26.23
CA GLY A 268 -24.26 -8.98 -27.64
C GLY A 268 -24.24 -7.53 -28.11
N GLU A 269 -23.07 -6.91 -28.07
CA GLU A 269 -22.63 -5.99 -29.12
C GLU A 269 -21.27 -6.49 -29.57
N VAL A 270 -21.27 -7.30 -30.62
CA VAL A 270 -20.10 -7.41 -31.48
C VAL A 270 -20.05 -6.05 -32.17
N ALA A 271 -19.11 -5.20 -31.80
CA ALA A 271 -18.87 -3.99 -32.57
C ALA A 271 -18.56 -4.42 -34.02
N GLU A 272 -19.43 -4.02 -34.94
CA GLU A 272 -19.21 -4.15 -36.39
C GLU A 272 -17.95 -3.39 -36.83
#